data_AF-A0A3B1DKC0-F1
#
_entry.id   AF-A0A3B1DKC0-F1
#
_cell.length_a   1.000
_cell.length_b   1.000
_cell.length_c   1.000
_cell.angle_alpha   90.00
_cell.angle_beta   90.00
_cell.angle_gamma   90.00
#
_symmetry.space_group_name_H-M   'P 1'
#
loop_
_entity.id
_entity.type
_entity.pdbx_description
1 polymer ?
#
loop_
_entity_poly.entity_id
_entity_poly.type
_entity_poly.pdbx_seq_one_letter_code
_entity_poly.pdbx_strand_id
1 'polypeptide(L)'
;MTNKAKPDRACVKVQVLCCALIAFIGILVFGNHLKNSFQFDSVAYIVNNQSLEAPEEMLTLGYWTRGVFSRSLLQVSMAFNAQLGQKQAFGYHLFNLTFHVFNALLLFFITRKLCLDFARASNAGWADNIQMISLFTALLFLCHPLQTESVVYIMSRSEVLSATFYLGGFYLFQSSMENGRRVASLWKFARVLLLLVIIFIAGFSVKQTLVTLPAVLLLYSLCLLDVQSRPIRFLKRWRWVLTGVIFLAGVLLLKKLLSDETFLIGPSNPAEMVGRKNYLLSQPSVLIFYYLKLLAFPFNLNIDPDIPVVTELFSLRFLLPVACMGAFIYLSARAKKTRIYFFLVAWFFILISPSSSIVTLHDLAAEHRAYLAAYGFYLLFVLGLFQLCVKRSALFIVLIFLTCSFGMTTIKRNRVWQSELTLWADTQKKSPRIVRPLINLGRAYGEAGKTEKAIYYYERSLALAPDVFALNYNLGDLYLAKGQVDRALKLFLRAENLNPGIPEVHGKLGEIYMGENKFELAEGYFKKAVELNPKYPSVLRNLGILNYYHLGRHRQGVAYFSRSLSLDPDQPEAEEIRQLIAGFGRHP
;
A
#
# COMPACT_ATOMS: atom_id res chain seq x y z
N MET A 1 -28.63 -40.36 -22.39
CA MET A 1 -28.48 -40.05 -20.95
C MET A 1 -27.04 -40.35 -20.53
N THR A 2 -26.15 -39.35 -20.56
CA THR A 2 -24.75 -39.53 -20.13
C THR A 2 -24.63 -39.16 -18.65
N ASN A 3 -24.26 -40.17 -17.86
CA ASN A 3 -24.07 -40.15 -16.42
C ASN A 3 -23.20 -38.94 -16.01
N LYS A 4 -23.79 -37.93 -15.35
CA LYS A 4 -23.01 -36.94 -14.59
C LYS A 4 -22.35 -37.72 -13.47
N ALA A 5 -21.05 -38.04 -13.61
CA ALA A 5 -20.28 -38.61 -12.51
C ALA A 5 -20.44 -37.68 -11.30
N LYS A 6 -21.19 -38.13 -10.29
CA LYS A 6 -21.30 -37.40 -9.02
C LYS A 6 -19.87 -37.20 -8.50
N PRO A 7 -19.49 -36.01 -8.04
CA PRO A 7 -18.18 -35.81 -7.46
C PRO A 7 -18.01 -36.82 -6.32
N ASP A 8 -16.90 -37.55 -6.35
CA ASP A 8 -16.57 -38.54 -5.33
C ASP A 8 -16.65 -37.89 -3.94
N ARG A 9 -17.53 -38.43 -3.09
CA ARG A 9 -17.78 -37.89 -1.74
C ARG A 9 -16.49 -37.83 -0.91
N ALA A 10 -15.53 -38.72 -1.15
CA ALA A 10 -14.23 -38.70 -0.48
C ALA A 10 -13.40 -37.46 -0.87
N CYS A 11 -13.39 -37.10 -2.15
CA CYS A 11 -12.68 -35.93 -2.67
C CYS A 11 -13.22 -34.62 -2.09
N VAL A 12 -14.55 -34.49 -1.94
CA VAL A 12 -15.19 -33.31 -1.35
C VAL A 12 -14.82 -33.17 0.13
N LYS A 13 -14.85 -34.26 0.90
CA LYS A 13 -14.45 -34.25 2.33
C LYS A 13 -13.02 -33.75 2.52
N VAL A 14 -12.07 -34.23 1.71
CA VAL A 14 -10.67 -33.80 1.79
C VAL A 14 -10.53 -32.30 1.48
N GLN A 15 -11.26 -31.77 0.50
CA GLN A 15 -11.25 -30.34 0.19
C GLN A 15 -11.78 -29.50 1.35
N VAL A 16 -12.88 -29.92 1.99
CA VAL A 16 -13.43 -29.23 3.16
C VAL A 16 -12.42 -29.20 4.31
N LEU A 17 -11.75 -30.31 4.58
CA LEU A 17 -10.68 -30.37 5.59
C LEU A 17 -9.51 -29.44 5.26
N CYS A 18 -9.09 -29.37 4.00
CA CYS A 18 -8.06 -28.42 3.56
C CYS A 18 -8.49 -26.97 3.79
N CYS A 19 -9.72 -26.61 3.43
CA CYS A 19 -10.26 -25.28 3.64
C CYS A 19 -10.33 -24.92 5.14
N ALA A 20 -10.80 -25.84 5.98
CA ALA A 20 -10.85 -25.65 7.42
C ALA A 20 -9.44 -25.45 8.00
N LEU A 21 -8.47 -26.23 7.55
CA LEU A 21 -7.07 -26.11 7.97
C LEU A 21 -6.46 -24.76 7.57
N ILE A 22 -6.67 -24.31 6.32
CA ILE A 22 -6.20 -23.00 5.84
C ILE A 22 -6.82 -21.87 6.68
N ALA A 23 -8.13 -21.92 6.93
CA ALA A 23 -8.80 -20.91 7.74
C ALA A 23 -8.30 -20.89 9.19
N PHE A 24 -8.16 -22.06 9.81
CA PHE A 24 -7.66 -22.21 11.17
C PHE A 24 -6.23 -21.67 11.32
N ILE A 25 -5.32 -22.06 10.42
CA ILE A 25 -3.93 -21.58 10.43
C ILE A 25 -3.88 -20.07 10.21
N GLY A 26 -4.70 -19.52 9.31
CA GLY A 26 -4.74 -18.08 9.06
C GLY A 26 -5.11 -17.28 10.31
N ILE A 27 -6.15 -17.72 11.03
CA ILE A 27 -6.57 -17.12 12.30
C ILE A 27 -5.46 -17.28 13.35
N LEU A 28 -4.81 -18.44 13.44
CA LEU A 28 -3.74 -18.70 14.41
C LEU A 28 -2.51 -17.80 14.17
N VAL A 29 -2.08 -17.65 12.91
CA VAL A 29 -0.87 -16.90 12.54
C VAL A 29 -1.08 -15.39 12.65
N PHE A 30 -2.25 -14.89 12.30
CA PHE A 30 -2.53 -13.46 12.31
C PHE A 30 -3.32 -12.99 13.52
N GLY A 31 -3.95 -13.86 14.31
CA GLY A 31 -4.88 -13.43 15.37
C GLY A 31 -4.30 -12.42 16.37
N ASN A 32 -2.99 -12.41 16.60
CA ASN A 32 -2.35 -11.46 17.50
C ASN A 32 -2.35 -10.00 17.00
N HIS A 33 -2.48 -9.75 15.69
CA HIS A 33 -2.49 -8.38 15.15
C HIS A 33 -3.84 -7.66 15.31
N LEU A 34 -4.92 -8.38 15.64
CA LEU A 34 -6.25 -7.78 15.83
C LEU A 34 -6.27 -6.73 16.96
N LYS A 35 -5.28 -6.74 17.84
CA LYS A 35 -5.11 -5.80 18.95
C LYS A 35 -4.15 -4.63 18.64
N ASN A 36 -3.63 -4.55 17.42
CA ASN A 36 -2.72 -3.48 17.04
C ASN A 36 -3.49 -2.14 16.94
N SER A 37 -2.78 -1.02 17.16
CA SER A 37 -3.36 0.32 17.02
C SER A 37 -3.55 0.71 15.54
N PHE A 38 -3.88 1.98 15.25
CA PHE A 38 -3.55 2.51 13.93
C PHE A 38 -2.04 2.74 13.83
N GLN A 39 -1.49 2.61 12.62
CA GLN A 39 -0.10 2.92 12.32
C GLN A 39 0.04 3.75 11.03
N PHE A 40 1.14 4.50 10.97
CA PHE A 40 1.60 5.30 9.86
C PHE A 40 0.53 6.30 9.38
N ASP A 41 0.17 6.24 8.11
CA ASP A 41 -0.82 7.12 7.47
C ASP A 41 -2.27 6.71 7.80
N SER A 42 -2.51 5.58 8.47
CA SER A 42 -3.87 5.16 8.85
C SER A 42 -4.56 6.19 9.75
N VAL A 43 -3.79 6.90 10.60
CA VAL A 43 -4.34 7.97 11.45
C VAL A 43 -4.86 9.12 10.59
N ALA A 44 -4.06 9.58 9.63
CA ALA A 44 -4.43 10.68 8.74
C ALA A 44 -5.63 10.32 7.84
N TYR A 45 -5.61 9.12 7.24
CA TYR A 45 -6.65 8.71 6.28
C TYR A 45 -7.95 8.23 6.92
N ILE A 46 -7.95 7.85 8.19
CA ILE A 46 -9.12 7.27 8.87
C ILE A 46 -9.60 8.15 10.02
N VAL A 47 -8.70 8.44 10.98
CA VAL A 47 -9.08 9.14 12.21
C VAL A 47 -9.43 10.59 11.89
N ASN A 48 -8.55 11.24 11.11
CA ASN A 48 -8.63 12.67 10.80
C ASN A 48 -9.45 12.97 9.53
N ASN A 49 -10.02 11.95 8.89
CA ASN A 49 -10.75 12.14 7.63
C ASN A 49 -12.26 12.24 7.86
N GLN A 50 -12.77 13.46 7.87
CA GLN A 50 -14.20 13.77 8.01
C GLN A 50 -15.03 13.22 6.85
N SER A 51 -14.45 13.00 5.66
CA SER A 51 -15.20 12.47 4.52
C SER A 51 -15.73 11.05 4.76
N LEU A 52 -15.18 10.32 5.75
CA LEU A 52 -15.64 8.98 6.10
C LEU A 52 -16.90 8.97 6.98
N GLU A 53 -17.37 10.13 7.45
CA GLU A 53 -18.50 10.25 8.38
C GLU A 53 -19.86 10.24 7.68
N ALA A 54 -19.90 10.47 6.36
CA ALA A 54 -21.12 10.43 5.53
C ALA A 54 -20.96 9.46 4.33
N PRO A 55 -20.96 8.13 4.55
CA PRO A 55 -20.75 7.14 3.48
C PRO A 55 -21.84 7.17 2.39
N GLU A 56 -23.02 7.71 2.68
CA GLU A 56 -24.14 7.84 1.74
C GLU A 56 -23.80 8.73 0.53
N GLU A 57 -23.00 9.78 0.73
CA GLU A 57 -22.56 10.67 -0.35
C GLU A 57 -21.68 9.92 -1.37
N MET A 58 -20.97 8.88 -0.91
CA MET A 58 -20.12 8.03 -1.74
C MET A 58 -20.90 6.98 -2.54
N LEU A 59 -22.22 6.85 -2.33
CA LEU A 59 -23.08 5.94 -3.10
C LEU A 59 -23.68 6.61 -4.35
N THR A 60 -23.49 7.93 -4.50
CA THR A 60 -24.06 8.68 -5.62
C THR A 60 -23.38 8.35 -6.95
N LEU A 61 -24.14 8.31 -8.04
CA LEU A 61 -23.57 8.08 -9.39
C LEU A 61 -22.47 9.10 -9.73
N GLY A 62 -22.65 10.36 -9.30
CA GLY A 62 -21.67 11.42 -9.49
C GLY A 62 -20.35 11.22 -8.75
N TYR A 63 -20.35 10.54 -7.59
CA TYR A 63 -19.12 10.14 -6.91
C TYR A 63 -18.39 9.07 -7.72
N TRP A 64 -19.10 8.03 -8.15
CA TRP A 64 -18.52 6.91 -8.89
C TRP A 64 -17.99 7.33 -10.26
N THR A 65 -18.73 8.12 -11.04
CA THR A 65 -18.27 8.56 -12.37
C THR A 65 -17.01 9.43 -12.29
N ARG A 66 -16.87 10.24 -11.25
CA ARG A 66 -15.66 11.05 -10.99
C ARG A 66 -14.54 10.25 -10.32
N GLY A 67 -14.86 9.13 -9.67
CA GLY A 67 -13.96 8.46 -8.73
C GLY A 67 -13.51 7.03 -9.08
N VAL A 68 -13.99 6.41 -10.17
CA VAL A 68 -13.53 5.05 -10.56
C VAL A 68 -11.99 4.97 -10.64
N PHE A 69 -11.33 6.06 -11.05
CA PHE A 69 -9.88 6.16 -11.14
C PHE A 69 -9.18 6.63 -9.84
N SER A 70 -9.93 7.09 -8.82
CA SER A 70 -9.40 7.61 -7.54
C SER A 70 -9.57 6.63 -6.36
N ARG A 71 -9.69 5.34 -6.66
CA ARG A 71 -9.86 4.26 -5.67
C ARG A 71 -11.17 4.34 -4.86
N SER A 72 -12.28 4.74 -5.50
CA SER A 72 -13.59 4.90 -4.84
C SER A 72 -14.03 3.69 -4.01
N LEU A 73 -13.92 2.46 -4.50
CA LEU A 73 -14.40 1.29 -3.74
C LEU A 73 -13.54 1.04 -2.48
N LEU A 74 -12.25 1.36 -2.53
CA LEU A 74 -11.41 1.34 -1.34
C LEU A 74 -11.92 2.35 -0.31
N GLN A 75 -12.15 3.61 -0.70
CA GLN A 75 -12.64 4.65 0.20
C GLN A 75 -14.00 4.29 0.81
N VAL A 76 -14.94 3.81 -0.01
CA VAL A 76 -16.25 3.30 0.42
C VAL A 76 -16.08 2.18 1.45
N SER A 77 -15.19 1.20 1.19
CA SER A 77 -14.93 0.13 2.15
C SER A 77 -14.39 0.63 3.50
N MET A 78 -13.61 1.72 3.49
CA MET A 78 -13.10 2.35 4.71
C MET A 78 -14.21 3.11 5.45
N ALA A 79 -15.04 3.88 4.72
CA ALA A 79 -16.13 4.66 5.29
C ALA A 79 -17.19 3.78 5.98
N PHE A 80 -17.63 2.71 5.31
CA PHE A 80 -18.55 1.74 5.92
C PHE A 80 -17.96 1.07 7.16
N ASN A 81 -16.66 0.76 7.15
CA ASN A 81 -16.00 0.21 8.33
C ASN A 81 -15.91 1.24 9.47
N ALA A 82 -15.69 2.52 9.15
CA ALA A 82 -15.64 3.60 10.14
C ALA A 82 -16.98 3.75 10.87
N GLN A 83 -18.09 3.70 10.12
CA GLN A 83 -19.45 3.80 10.65
C GLN A 83 -19.81 2.63 11.57
N LEU A 84 -19.45 1.40 11.19
CA LEU A 84 -19.76 0.20 11.98
C LEU A 84 -18.91 0.06 13.26
N GLY A 85 -17.67 0.57 13.25
CA GLY A 85 -16.68 0.32 14.30
C GLY A 85 -16.24 1.55 15.08
N GLN A 86 -16.90 2.70 14.94
CA GLN A 86 -16.55 3.98 15.59
C GLN A 86 -15.04 4.32 15.48
N LYS A 87 -14.46 4.12 14.29
CA LYS A 87 -13.02 4.33 14.04
C LYS A 87 -12.09 3.51 14.96
N GLN A 88 -12.49 2.34 15.47
CA GLN A 88 -11.59 1.43 16.20
C GLN A 88 -10.81 0.53 15.23
N ALA A 89 -9.51 0.30 15.50
CA ALA A 89 -8.62 -0.46 14.62
C ALA A 89 -9.02 -1.93 14.41
N PHE A 90 -9.62 -2.57 15.43
CA PHE A 90 -9.98 -3.99 15.41
C PHE A 90 -10.78 -4.40 14.15
N GLY A 91 -11.83 -3.64 13.81
CA GLY A 91 -12.69 -3.96 12.67
C GLY A 91 -11.93 -3.91 11.34
N TYR A 92 -10.96 -2.99 11.21
CA TYR A 92 -10.16 -2.87 10.01
C TYR A 92 -9.20 -4.04 9.84
N HIS A 93 -8.55 -4.45 10.93
CA HIS A 93 -7.69 -5.64 10.95
C HIS A 93 -8.47 -6.92 10.67
N LEU A 94 -9.66 -7.08 11.26
CA LEU A 94 -10.53 -8.23 11.01
C LEU A 94 -10.96 -8.31 9.55
N PHE A 95 -11.28 -7.18 8.92
CA PHE A 95 -11.58 -7.13 7.49
C PHE A 95 -10.40 -7.63 6.66
N ASN A 96 -9.20 -7.07 6.87
CA ASN A 96 -8.03 -7.46 6.08
C ASN A 96 -7.68 -8.94 6.28
N LEU A 97 -7.77 -9.45 7.51
CA LEU A 97 -7.55 -10.87 7.81
C LEU A 97 -8.56 -11.77 7.09
N THR A 98 -9.84 -11.39 7.10
CA THR A 98 -10.90 -12.16 6.44
C THR A 98 -10.63 -12.29 4.95
N PHE A 99 -10.28 -11.17 4.29
CA PHE A 99 -9.93 -11.18 2.87
C PHE A 99 -8.62 -11.90 2.59
N HIS A 100 -7.63 -11.85 3.49
CA HIS A 100 -6.39 -12.62 3.35
C HIS A 100 -6.63 -14.14 3.38
N VAL A 101 -7.41 -14.62 4.36
CA VAL A 101 -7.81 -16.02 4.45
C VAL A 101 -8.65 -16.43 3.22
N PHE A 102 -9.59 -15.59 2.81
CA PHE A 102 -10.39 -15.84 1.61
C PHE A 102 -9.54 -15.94 0.35
N ASN A 103 -8.53 -15.08 0.19
CA ASN A 103 -7.57 -15.16 -0.91
C ASN A 103 -6.76 -16.47 -0.89
N ALA A 104 -6.31 -16.93 0.28
CA ALA A 104 -5.62 -18.21 0.40
C ALA A 104 -6.53 -19.39 0.00
N LEU A 105 -7.83 -19.35 0.37
CA LEU A 105 -8.82 -20.34 -0.05
C LEU A 105 -9.06 -20.29 -1.58
N LEU A 106 -9.17 -19.10 -2.18
CA LEU A 106 -9.25 -18.97 -3.64
C LEU A 106 -8.01 -19.55 -4.31
N LEU A 107 -6.81 -19.24 -3.81
CA LEU A 107 -5.55 -19.77 -4.33
C LEU A 107 -5.47 -21.29 -4.24
N PHE A 108 -6.02 -21.91 -3.19
CA PHE A 108 -6.13 -23.37 -3.11
C PHE A 108 -6.92 -23.94 -4.30
N PHE A 109 -8.10 -23.39 -4.60
CA PHE A 109 -8.93 -23.86 -5.73
C PHE A 109 -8.32 -23.52 -7.11
N ILE A 110 -7.76 -22.31 -7.25
CA ILE A 110 -7.09 -21.85 -8.47
C ILE A 110 -5.89 -22.73 -8.78
N THR A 111 -5.04 -23.00 -7.78
CA THR A 111 -3.86 -23.86 -7.93
C THR A 111 -4.26 -25.26 -8.33
N ARG A 112 -5.31 -25.81 -7.73
CA ARG A 112 -5.83 -27.13 -8.07
C ARG A 112 -6.25 -27.20 -9.53
N LYS A 113 -7.06 -26.24 -10.00
CA LYS A 113 -7.50 -26.18 -11.41
C LYS A 113 -6.33 -26.00 -12.37
N LEU A 114 -5.44 -25.07 -12.04
CA LEU A 114 -4.26 -24.78 -12.83
C LEU A 114 -3.37 -26.02 -12.98
N CYS A 115 -3.07 -26.72 -11.87
CA CYS A 115 -2.28 -27.94 -11.93
C CYS A 115 -2.97 -29.05 -12.71
N LEU A 116 -4.30 -29.21 -12.60
CA LEU A 116 -5.06 -30.19 -13.39
C LEU A 116 -4.99 -29.89 -14.89
N ASP A 117 -5.16 -28.62 -15.28
CA ASP A 117 -5.13 -28.20 -16.68
C ASP A 117 -3.74 -28.43 -17.31
N PHE A 118 -2.66 -28.12 -16.58
CA PHE A 118 -1.29 -28.35 -17.04
C PHE A 118 -0.83 -29.82 -16.93
N ALA A 119 -1.33 -30.59 -15.96
CA ALA A 119 -1.04 -32.02 -15.87
C ALA A 119 -1.67 -32.80 -17.02
N ARG A 120 -2.88 -32.43 -17.48
CA ARG A 120 -3.46 -32.99 -18.71
C ARG A 120 -2.61 -32.72 -19.96
N ALA A 121 -1.82 -31.64 -19.93
CA ALA A 121 -0.95 -31.24 -21.03
C ALA A 121 0.49 -31.76 -20.90
N SER A 122 0.87 -32.43 -19.80
CA SER A 122 2.25 -32.85 -19.54
C SER A 122 2.34 -34.09 -18.64
N ASN A 123 3.25 -35.03 -18.96
CA ASN A 123 3.57 -36.18 -18.09
C ASN A 123 4.45 -35.71 -16.91
N ALA A 124 3.88 -34.96 -15.98
CA ALA A 124 4.60 -34.37 -14.86
C ALA A 124 4.56 -35.26 -13.61
N GLY A 125 5.73 -35.46 -12.97
CA GLY A 125 5.87 -36.33 -11.79
C GLY A 125 5.19 -35.83 -10.50
N TRP A 126 4.58 -34.65 -10.56
CA TRP A 126 3.81 -34.04 -9.48
C TRP A 126 2.29 -34.19 -9.64
N ALA A 127 1.81 -34.72 -10.77
CA ALA A 127 0.38 -34.78 -11.11
C ALA A 127 -0.48 -35.55 -10.09
N ASP A 128 0.06 -36.58 -9.45
CA ASP A 128 -0.68 -37.37 -8.45
C ASP A 128 -0.87 -36.63 -7.11
N ASN A 129 -0.14 -35.52 -6.90
CA ASN A 129 -0.08 -34.81 -5.63
C ASN A 129 -0.75 -33.43 -5.66
N ILE A 130 -1.59 -33.17 -6.67
CA ILE A 130 -2.20 -31.84 -6.91
C ILE A 130 -2.90 -31.28 -5.67
N GLN A 131 -3.59 -32.13 -4.90
CA GLN A 131 -4.26 -31.71 -3.67
C GLN A 131 -3.28 -31.12 -2.65
N MET A 132 -2.16 -31.82 -2.41
CA MET A 132 -1.13 -31.39 -1.46
C MET A 132 -0.35 -30.18 -1.97
N ILE A 133 -0.06 -30.13 -3.28
CA ILE A 133 0.55 -28.96 -3.92
C ILE A 133 -0.31 -27.73 -3.71
N SER A 134 -1.63 -27.87 -3.91
CA SER A 134 -2.59 -26.77 -3.73
C SER A 134 -2.67 -26.33 -2.28
N LEU A 135 -2.72 -27.28 -1.34
CA LEU A 135 -2.76 -27.01 0.10
C LEU A 135 -1.50 -26.26 0.54
N PHE A 136 -0.31 -26.79 0.26
CA PHE A 136 0.93 -26.18 0.71
C PHE A 136 1.24 -24.86 -0.02
N THR A 137 0.83 -24.70 -1.28
CA THR A 137 0.94 -23.40 -1.96
C THR A 137 0.09 -22.34 -1.26
N ALA A 138 -1.15 -22.67 -0.88
CA ALA A 138 -2.03 -21.78 -0.14
C ALA A 138 -1.50 -21.50 1.28
N LEU A 139 -1.00 -22.50 1.98
CA LEU A 139 -0.43 -22.35 3.33
C LEU A 139 0.87 -21.53 3.32
N LEU A 140 1.76 -21.74 2.36
CA LEU A 140 2.95 -20.90 2.20
C LEU A 140 2.54 -19.47 1.86
N PHE A 141 1.61 -19.26 0.91
CA PHE A 141 1.10 -17.92 0.63
C PHE A 141 0.52 -17.25 1.87
N LEU A 142 -0.26 -17.97 2.68
CA LEU A 142 -0.91 -17.47 3.89
C LEU A 142 0.11 -17.16 4.99
N CYS A 143 1.05 -18.05 5.25
CA CYS A 143 1.93 -17.96 6.43
C CYS A 143 3.18 -17.12 6.18
N HIS A 144 3.54 -16.83 4.94
CA HIS A 144 4.81 -16.19 4.61
C HIS A 144 4.94 -14.79 5.23
N PRO A 145 6.05 -14.45 5.92
CA PRO A 145 6.20 -13.17 6.62
C PRO A 145 6.11 -11.93 5.72
N LEU A 146 6.42 -12.07 4.42
CA LEU A 146 6.25 -11.00 3.43
C LEU A 146 4.80 -10.49 3.35
N GLN A 147 3.81 -11.32 3.69
CA GLN A 147 2.40 -10.91 3.66
C GLN A 147 2.01 -10.00 4.82
N THR A 148 2.83 -9.89 5.87
CA THR A 148 2.46 -9.15 7.08
C THR A 148 2.08 -7.72 6.77
N GLU A 149 2.85 -7.01 5.94
CA GLU A 149 2.51 -5.64 5.57
C GLU A 149 1.14 -5.57 4.87
N SER A 150 0.87 -6.45 3.90
CA SER A 150 -0.43 -6.43 3.19
C SER A 150 -1.65 -6.67 4.08
N VAL A 151 -1.48 -7.44 5.16
CA VAL A 151 -2.59 -7.84 6.05
C VAL A 151 -2.72 -6.89 7.23
N VAL A 152 -1.61 -6.61 7.92
CA VAL A 152 -1.61 -5.89 9.20
C VAL A 152 -1.68 -4.38 8.99
N TYR A 153 -1.01 -3.85 7.98
CA TYR A 153 -1.10 -2.42 7.66
C TYR A 153 -2.48 -2.12 7.08
N ILE A 154 -3.28 -1.34 7.80
CA ILE A 154 -4.69 -1.12 7.47
C ILE A 154 -4.87 -0.53 6.06
N MET A 155 -4.06 0.45 5.66
CA MET A 155 -4.17 1.07 4.33
C MET A 155 -3.76 0.12 3.19
N SER A 156 -3.00 -0.94 3.48
CA SER A 156 -2.78 -2.05 2.54
C SER A 156 -4.00 -2.95 2.36
N ARG A 157 -5.17 -2.59 2.91
CA ARG A 157 -6.48 -3.14 2.51
C ARG A 157 -6.65 -3.22 1.00
N SER A 158 -6.11 -2.22 0.28
CA SER A 158 -6.12 -2.19 -1.17
C SER A 158 -5.49 -3.45 -1.81
N GLU A 159 -4.46 -4.03 -1.20
CA GLU A 159 -3.81 -5.27 -1.67
C GLU A 159 -4.73 -6.48 -1.52
N VAL A 160 -5.21 -6.74 -0.31
CA VAL A 160 -6.02 -7.93 -0.02
C VAL A 160 -7.36 -7.90 -0.76
N LEU A 161 -8.00 -6.72 -0.86
CA LEU A 161 -9.28 -6.57 -1.52
C LEU A 161 -9.15 -6.64 -3.05
N SER A 162 -8.16 -5.96 -3.64
CA SER A 162 -7.93 -6.06 -5.09
C SER A 162 -7.51 -7.46 -5.52
N ALA A 163 -6.73 -8.16 -4.69
CA ALA A 163 -6.39 -9.57 -4.91
C ALA A 163 -7.62 -10.47 -4.94
N THR A 164 -8.63 -10.21 -4.10
CA THR A 164 -9.88 -10.99 -4.13
C THR A 164 -10.62 -10.85 -5.45
N PHE A 165 -10.74 -9.62 -5.97
CA PHE A 165 -11.32 -9.42 -7.30
C PHE A 165 -10.47 -10.07 -8.39
N TYR A 166 -9.15 -9.92 -8.33
CA TYR A 166 -8.23 -10.51 -9.31
C TYR A 166 -8.35 -12.03 -9.36
N LEU A 167 -8.27 -12.69 -8.19
CA LEU A 167 -8.35 -14.14 -8.05
C LEU A 167 -9.75 -14.65 -8.37
N GLY A 168 -10.81 -13.95 -7.95
CA GLY A 168 -12.19 -14.27 -8.31
C GLY A 168 -12.43 -14.23 -9.82
N GLY A 169 -11.92 -13.20 -10.50
CA GLY A 169 -11.95 -13.08 -11.96
C GLY A 169 -11.17 -14.20 -12.65
N PHE A 170 -9.96 -14.50 -12.17
CA PHE A 170 -9.15 -15.60 -12.70
C PHE A 170 -9.84 -16.96 -12.52
N TYR A 171 -10.40 -17.22 -11.33
CA TYR A 171 -11.12 -18.45 -11.03
C TYR A 171 -12.41 -18.60 -11.87
N LEU A 172 -13.16 -17.51 -12.06
CA LEU A 172 -14.33 -17.48 -12.94
C LEU A 172 -13.95 -17.83 -14.38
N PHE A 173 -12.84 -17.26 -14.88
CA PHE A 173 -12.32 -17.57 -16.20
C PHE A 173 -11.92 -19.04 -16.34
N GLN A 174 -11.14 -19.60 -15.40
CA GLN A 174 -10.81 -21.03 -15.38
C GLN A 174 -12.06 -21.92 -15.40
N SER A 175 -13.06 -21.58 -14.58
CA SER A 175 -14.33 -22.32 -14.49
C SER A 175 -15.16 -22.24 -15.77
N SER A 176 -15.02 -21.15 -16.52
CA SER A 176 -15.67 -21.01 -17.84
C SER A 176 -15.02 -21.91 -18.89
N MET A 177 -13.70 -22.11 -18.82
CA MET A 177 -12.94 -22.94 -19.74
C MET A 177 -13.16 -24.46 -19.51
N GLU A 178 -13.41 -24.88 -18.28
CA GLU A 178 -13.69 -26.29 -17.93
C GLU A 178 -14.91 -26.89 -18.68
N ASN A 179 -15.86 -26.05 -19.07
CA ASN A 179 -17.16 -26.49 -19.57
C ASN A 179 -17.27 -26.51 -21.12
N GLY A 180 -16.18 -26.40 -21.88
CA GLY A 180 -16.27 -25.98 -23.30
C GLY A 180 -15.28 -26.55 -24.32
N ARG A 181 -15.10 -27.87 -24.42
CA ARG A 181 -14.89 -28.54 -25.75
C ARG A 181 -16.21 -28.72 -26.53
N ARG A 182 -17.33 -28.22 -25.99
CA ARG A 182 -18.63 -28.07 -26.67
C ARG A 182 -18.93 -26.58 -26.81
N VAL A 183 -19.53 -26.18 -27.94
CA VAL A 183 -19.93 -24.80 -28.23
C VAL A 183 -20.74 -24.25 -27.05
N ALA A 184 -20.12 -23.38 -26.25
CA ALA A 184 -20.86 -22.66 -25.22
C ALA A 184 -21.86 -21.75 -25.95
N SER A 185 -23.12 -21.75 -25.50
CA SER A 185 -24.10 -20.77 -25.98
C SER A 185 -23.52 -19.36 -25.85
N LEU A 186 -23.67 -18.54 -26.89
CA LEU A 186 -23.20 -17.14 -26.93
C LEU A 186 -23.63 -16.37 -25.66
N TRP A 187 -24.83 -16.65 -25.14
CA TRP A 187 -25.35 -16.09 -23.90
C TRP A 187 -24.55 -16.44 -22.65
N LYS A 188 -24.01 -17.66 -22.57
CA LYS A 188 -23.17 -18.09 -21.44
C LYS A 188 -21.81 -17.38 -21.49
N PHE A 189 -21.24 -17.24 -22.68
CA PHE A 189 -20.00 -16.49 -22.90
C PHE A 189 -20.18 -15.01 -22.57
N ALA A 190 -21.24 -14.37 -23.09
CA ALA A 190 -21.56 -12.97 -22.82
C ALA A 190 -21.76 -12.71 -21.32
N ARG A 191 -22.42 -13.61 -20.59
CA ARG A 191 -22.58 -13.52 -19.13
C ARG A 191 -21.25 -13.58 -18.38
N VAL A 192 -20.37 -14.51 -18.73
CA VAL A 192 -19.03 -14.60 -18.10
C VAL A 192 -18.21 -13.35 -18.40
N LEU A 193 -18.24 -12.88 -19.64
CA LEU A 193 -17.55 -11.66 -20.03
C LEU A 193 -18.07 -10.44 -19.25
N LEU A 194 -19.39 -10.27 -19.14
CA LEU A 194 -19.99 -9.20 -18.34
C LEU A 194 -19.54 -9.26 -16.88
N LEU A 195 -19.56 -10.44 -16.26
CA LEU A 195 -19.09 -10.62 -14.88
C LEU A 195 -17.60 -10.29 -14.73
N LEU A 196 -16.76 -10.69 -15.70
CA LEU A 196 -15.33 -10.33 -15.70
C LEU A 196 -15.13 -8.82 -15.81
N VAL A 197 -15.93 -8.13 -16.63
CA VAL A 197 -15.89 -6.66 -16.75
C VAL A 197 -16.30 -6.00 -15.43
N ILE A 198 -17.36 -6.48 -14.78
CA ILE A 198 -17.80 -5.96 -13.47
C ILE A 198 -16.71 -6.16 -12.41
N ILE A 199 -16.14 -7.38 -12.32
CA ILE A 199 -15.03 -7.69 -11.40
C ILE A 199 -13.82 -6.80 -11.68
N PHE A 200 -13.49 -6.60 -12.96
CA PHE A 200 -12.39 -5.75 -13.37
C PHE A 200 -12.60 -4.30 -12.92
N ILE A 201 -13.76 -3.70 -13.20
CA ILE A 201 -14.08 -2.32 -12.82
C ILE A 201 -14.06 -2.18 -11.29
N ALA A 202 -14.72 -3.10 -10.57
CA ALA A 202 -14.77 -3.09 -9.11
C ALA A 202 -13.37 -3.18 -8.50
N GLY A 203 -12.56 -4.17 -8.89
CA GLY A 203 -11.20 -4.28 -8.33
C GLY A 203 -10.26 -3.17 -8.81
N PHE A 204 -10.40 -2.65 -10.04
CA PHE A 204 -9.60 -1.51 -10.50
C PHE A 204 -9.89 -0.25 -9.67
N SER A 205 -11.15 -0.06 -9.26
CA SER A 205 -11.56 0.99 -8.32
C SER A 205 -11.09 0.77 -6.87
N VAL A 206 -10.37 -0.32 -6.60
CA VAL A 206 -9.61 -0.53 -5.36
C VAL A 206 -8.13 -0.29 -5.62
N LYS A 207 -7.58 -0.93 -6.67
CA LYS A 207 -6.17 -0.85 -7.04
C LYS A 207 -5.96 -1.09 -8.54
N GLN A 208 -5.10 -0.28 -9.14
CA GLN A 208 -4.77 -0.32 -10.57
C GLN A 208 -4.13 -1.64 -11.04
N THR A 209 -3.62 -2.49 -10.14
CA THR A 209 -3.02 -3.79 -10.49
C THR A 209 -3.94 -4.66 -11.36
N LEU A 210 -5.26 -4.50 -11.25
CA LEU A 210 -6.22 -5.23 -12.09
C LEU A 210 -6.07 -4.99 -13.59
N VAL A 211 -5.41 -3.91 -14.02
CA VAL A 211 -5.07 -3.68 -15.44
C VAL A 211 -4.30 -4.85 -16.06
N THR A 212 -3.62 -5.65 -15.23
CA THR A 212 -2.84 -6.81 -15.65
C THR A 212 -3.66 -8.10 -15.83
N LEU A 213 -4.91 -8.13 -15.33
CA LEU A 213 -5.77 -9.31 -15.38
C LEU A 213 -5.97 -9.83 -16.81
N PRO A 214 -6.35 -9.00 -17.82
CA PRO A 214 -6.53 -9.49 -19.19
C PRO A 214 -5.27 -10.14 -19.77
N ALA A 215 -4.09 -9.58 -19.47
CA ALA A 215 -2.81 -10.13 -19.93
C ALA A 215 -2.55 -11.53 -19.33
N VAL A 216 -2.88 -11.74 -18.05
CA VAL A 216 -2.77 -13.04 -17.40
C VAL A 216 -3.80 -14.05 -17.90
N LEU A 217 -5.04 -13.64 -18.18
CA LEU A 217 -6.07 -14.53 -18.76
C LEU A 217 -5.67 -14.99 -20.17
N LEU A 218 -5.12 -14.08 -20.98
CA LEU A 218 -4.59 -14.38 -22.31
C LEU A 218 -3.39 -15.33 -22.21
N LEU A 219 -2.43 -15.02 -21.33
CA LEU A 219 -1.25 -15.85 -21.13
C LEU A 219 -1.62 -17.26 -20.67
N TYR A 220 -2.54 -17.39 -19.71
CA TYR A 220 -3.06 -18.68 -19.25
C TYR A 220 -3.61 -19.50 -20.42
N SER A 221 -4.45 -18.88 -21.24
CA SER A 221 -5.08 -19.51 -22.40
C SER A 221 -4.03 -19.97 -23.43
N LEU A 222 -3.07 -19.10 -23.78
CA LEU A 222 -1.99 -19.43 -24.71
C LEU A 222 -1.11 -20.57 -24.19
N CYS A 223 -0.81 -20.59 -22.89
CA CYS A 223 -0.01 -21.65 -22.28
C CYS A 223 -0.72 -23.02 -22.34
N LEU A 224 -2.04 -23.08 -22.30
CA LEU A 224 -2.82 -24.32 -22.38
C LEU A 224 -3.05 -24.83 -23.82
N LEU A 225 -2.90 -23.99 -24.85
CA LEU A 225 -3.12 -24.41 -26.24
C LEU A 225 -2.09 -25.43 -26.74
N ASP A 226 -2.52 -26.40 -27.53
CA ASP A 226 -1.58 -27.32 -28.20
C ASP A 226 -0.60 -26.54 -29.11
N VAL A 227 0.66 -27.01 -29.15
CA VAL A 227 1.76 -26.50 -29.99
C VAL A 227 1.37 -26.42 -31.47
N GLN A 228 0.46 -27.31 -31.92
CA GLN A 228 0.00 -27.39 -33.32
C GLN A 228 -1.25 -26.54 -33.63
N SER A 229 -1.88 -25.94 -32.60
CA SER A 229 -3.10 -25.15 -32.78
C SER A 229 -2.91 -23.95 -33.72
N ARG A 230 -3.99 -23.54 -34.42
CA ARG A 230 -3.96 -22.40 -35.37
C ARG A 230 -3.41 -21.10 -34.74
N PRO A 231 -3.82 -20.69 -33.51
CA PRO A 231 -3.29 -19.48 -32.88
C PRO A 231 -1.78 -19.57 -32.59
N ILE A 232 -1.30 -20.71 -32.09
CA ILE A 232 0.14 -20.91 -31.82
C ILE A 232 0.96 -20.91 -33.12
N ARG A 233 0.44 -21.51 -34.20
CA ARG A 233 1.07 -21.45 -35.53
C ARG A 233 1.12 -20.01 -36.07
N PHE A 234 0.03 -19.24 -35.91
CA PHE A 234 0.00 -17.83 -36.26
C PHE A 234 1.07 -17.03 -35.49
N LEU A 235 1.12 -17.18 -34.16
CA LEU A 235 2.12 -16.53 -33.32
C LEU A 235 3.55 -16.92 -33.74
N LYS A 236 3.81 -18.20 -34.06
CA LYS A 236 5.13 -18.65 -34.55
C LYS A 236 5.49 -18.08 -35.92
N ARG A 237 4.52 -17.94 -36.82
CA ARG A 237 4.70 -17.36 -38.17
C ARG A 237 5.07 -15.88 -38.07
N TRP A 238 4.36 -15.15 -37.22
CA TRP A 238 4.52 -13.70 -37.05
C TRP A 238 5.46 -13.29 -35.91
N ARG A 239 6.17 -14.25 -35.28
CA ARG A 239 6.95 -14.00 -34.06
C ARG A 239 7.92 -12.83 -34.19
N TRP A 240 8.62 -12.70 -35.30
CA TRP A 240 9.59 -11.61 -35.49
C TRP A 240 8.92 -10.26 -35.66
N VAL A 241 7.77 -10.20 -36.34
CA VAL A 241 6.97 -8.98 -36.46
C VAL A 241 6.39 -8.59 -35.10
N LEU A 242 5.80 -9.55 -34.38
CA LEU A 242 5.26 -9.32 -33.03
C LEU A 242 6.35 -8.88 -32.06
N THR A 243 7.52 -9.54 -32.07
CA THR A 243 8.68 -9.12 -31.27
C THR A 243 9.14 -7.72 -31.66
N GLY A 244 9.20 -7.38 -32.96
CA GLY A 244 9.54 -6.04 -33.43
C GLY A 244 8.54 -4.97 -32.98
N VAL A 245 7.24 -5.25 -33.05
CA VAL A 245 6.17 -4.35 -32.59
C VAL A 245 6.22 -4.17 -31.08
N ILE A 246 6.37 -5.25 -30.31
CA ILE A 246 6.50 -5.19 -28.84
C ILE A 246 7.76 -4.43 -28.45
N PHE A 247 8.89 -4.66 -29.15
CA PHE A 247 10.13 -3.95 -28.92
C PHE A 247 9.98 -2.45 -29.22
N LEU A 248 9.40 -2.09 -30.37
CA LEU A 248 9.14 -0.70 -30.72
C LEU A 248 8.21 -0.02 -29.71
N ALA A 249 7.11 -0.67 -29.33
CA ALA A 249 6.20 -0.17 -28.30
C ALA A 249 6.92 -0.01 -26.95
N GLY A 250 7.78 -0.95 -26.58
CA GLY A 250 8.62 -0.89 -25.39
C GLY A 250 9.63 0.27 -25.42
N VAL A 251 10.27 0.52 -26.56
CA VAL A 251 11.20 1.65 -26.76
C VAL A 251 10.45 2.98 -26.71
N LEU A 252 9.29 3.08 -27.36
CA LEU A 252 8.46 4.29 -27.32
C LEU A 252 7.94 4.57 -25.91
N LEU A 253 7.49 3.53 -25.20
CA LEU A 253 7.08 3.63 -23.81
C LEU A 253 8.27 4.06 -22.94
N LEU A 254 9.44 3.42 -23.08
CA LEU A 254 10.63 3.78 -22.33
C LEU A 254 11.06 5.24 -22.61
N LYS A 255 11.05 5.67 -23.88
CA LYS A 255 11.32 7.05 -24.25
C LYS A 255 10.35 8.00 -23.56
N LYS A 256 9.04 7.72 -23.63
CA LYS A 256 8.01 8.55 -23.00
C LYS A 256 8.21 8.61 -21.48
N LEU A 257 8.43 7.47 -20.83
CA LEU A 257 8.67 7.36 -19.40
C LEU A 257 9.97 8.03 -18.95
N LEU A 258 11.00 8.15 -19.81
CA LEU A 258 12.24 8.86 -19.49
C LEU A 258 12.20 10.35 -19.82
N SER A 259 11.29 10.78 -20.71
CA SER A 259 11.18 12.18 -21.16
C SER A 259 10.15 13.01 -20.38
N ASP A 260 9.19 12.36 -19.72
CA ASP A 260 8.06 13.04 -19.07
C ASP A 260 7.95 12.55 -17.62
N GLU A 261 8.43 13.38 -16.69
CA GLU A 261 8.38 13.10 -15.25
C GLU A 261 6.93 12.97 -14.76
N THR A 262 5.96 13.64 -15.40
CA THR A 262 4.53 13.64 -15.03
C THR A 262 3.74 12.45 -15.55
N PHE A 263 4.33 11.66 -16.45
CA PHE A 263 3.64 10.54 -17.07
C PHE A 263 3.54 9.34 -16.12
N LEU A 264 2.31 8.93 -15.80
CA LEU A 264 2.01 7.79 -14.91
C LEU A 264 2.68 7.93 -13.52
N ILE A 265 2.68 9.14 -12.95
CA ILE A 265 2.95 9.30 -11.51
C ILE A 265 1.73 8.77 -10.73
N GLY A 266 1.99 8.06 -9.64
CA GLY A 266 1.00 7.86 -8.59
C GLY A 266 0.61 9.19 -7.91
N PRO A 267 -0.12 9.14 -6.78
CA PRO A 267 -0.59 10.34 -6.07
C PRO A 267 0.53 11.11 -5.32
N SER A 268 1.77 11.10 -5.82
CA SER A 268 2.96 11.59 -5.13
C SER A 268 3.40 12.97 -5.63
N ASN A 269 3.97 13.80 -4.76
CA ASN A 269 4.56 15.10 -5.12
C ASN A 269 5.92 14.89 -5.82
N PRO A 270 6.10 15.31 -7.08
CA PRO A 270 7.34 15.07 -7.83
C PRO A 270 8.62 15.57 -7.13
N ALA A 271 8.51 16.65 -6.34
CA ALA A 271 9.65 17.25 -5.63
C ALA A 271 10.23 16.36 -4.51
N GLU A 272 9.44 15.41 -4.00
CA GLU A 272 9.83 14.50 -2.91
C GLU A 272 10.23 13.10 -3.41
N MET A 273 10.13 12.85 -4.72
CA MET A 273 10.42 11.56 -5.32
C MET A 273 11.88 11.44 -5.74
N VAL A 274 12.37 10.20 -5.82
CA VAL A 274 13.72 9.85 -6.32
C VAL A 274 13.95 10.27 -7.78
N GLY A 275 12.91 10.72 -8.48
CA GLY A 275 12.87 11.03 -9.92
C GLY A 275 12.54 9.80 -10.75
N ARG A 276 11.75 9.96 -11.82
CA ARG A 276 11.24 8.86 -12.64
C ARG A 276 12.33 8.01 -13.25
N LYS A 277 13.37 8.66 -13.80
CA LYS A 277 14.54 7.98 -14.37
C LYS A 277 15.20 7.05 -13.35
N ASN A 278 15.56 7.59 -12.19
CA ASN A 278 16.25 6.83 -11.14
C ASN A 278 15.36 5.73 -10.55
N TYR A 279 14.05 6.00 -10.40
CA TYR A 279 13.07 5.00 -10.01
C TYR A 279 13.10 3.80 -10.96
N LEU A 280 12.97 4.05 -12.27
CA LEU A 280 12.99 3.03 -13.32
C LEU A 280 14.29 2.21 -13.34
N LEU A 281 15.43 2.88 -13.26
CA LEU A 281 16.74 2.22 -13.23
C LEU A 281 16.93 1.35 -11.98
N SER A 282 16.26 1.69 -10.88
CA SER A 282 16.36 0.91 -9.65
C SER A 282 15.40 -0.29 -9.62
N GLN A 283 14.31 -0.26 -10.38
CA GLN A 283 13.27 -1.30 -10.30
C GLN A 283 13.78 -2.72 -10.59
N PRO A 284 14.62 -3.01 -11.60
CA PRO A 284 15.17 -4.35 -11.78
C PRO A 284 15.92 -4.86 -10.53
N SER A 285 16.70 -3.99 -9.88
CA SER A 285 17.41 -4.32 -8.63
C SER A 285 16.42 -4.62 -7.51
N VAL A 286 15.34 -3.82 -7.39
CA VAL A 286 14.26 -4.06 -6.43
C VAL A 286 13.60 -5.42 -6.68
N LEU A 287 13.25 -5.75 -7.92
CA LEU A 287 12.62 -7.04 -8.25
C LEU A 287 13.51 -8.23 -7.87
N ILE A 288 14.78 -8.21 -8.28
CA ILE A 288 15.67 -9.37 -8.14
C ILE A 288 16.36 -9.43 -6.78
N PHE A 289 16.93 -8.32 -6.31
CA PHE A 289 17.75 -8.32 -5.08
C PHE A 289 16.98 -7.95 -3.82
N TYR A 290 15.78 -7.37 -3.95
CA TYR A 290 14.90 -7.12 -2.80
C TYR A 290 13.75 -8.13 -2.75
N TYR A 291 12.81 -8.13 -3.69
CA TYR A 291 11.62 -8.97 -3.58
C TYR A 291 11.90 -10.48 -3.68
N LEU A 292 12.67 -10.96 -4.67
CA LEU A 292 13.01 -12.39 -4.72
C LEU A 292 13.86 -12.84 -3.53
N LYS A 293 14.73 -11.96 -3.02
CA LYS A 293 15.48 -12.22 -1.78
C LYS A 293 14.54 -12.40 -0.60
N LEU A 294 13.55 -11.52 -0.42
CA LEU A 294 12.57 -11.63 0.67
C LEU A 294 11.65 -12.84 0.52
N LEU A 295 11.33 -13.26 -0.71
CA LEU A 295 10.56 -14.47 -0.97
C LEU A 295 11.33 -15.76 -0.64
N ALA A 296 12.63 -15.79 -0.93
CA ALA A 296 13.48 -16.93 -0.60
C ALA A 296 13.90 -16.93 0.88
N PHE A 297 14.16 -15.75 1.43
CA PHE A 297 14.71 -15.53 2.76
C PHE A 297 13.97 -14.35 3.43
N PRO A 298 12.81 -14.58 4.05
CA PRO A 298 11.95 -13.54 4.62
C PRO A 298 12.48 -12.99 5.95
N PHE A 299 13.73 -12.53 5.93
CA PHE A 299 14.41 -11.90 7.04
C PHE A 299 14.61 -10.41 6.75
N ASN A 300 14.70 -9.61 7.80
CA ASN A 300 14.93 -8.17 7.70
C ASN A 300 13.83 -7.41 6.93
N LEU A 301 12.58 -7.88 7.03
CA LEU A 301 11.41 -7.16 6.55
C LEU A 301 11.37 -5.76 7.16
N ASN A 302 11.03 -4.76 6.36
CA ASN A 302 11.13 -3.36 6.68
C ASN A 302 10.09 -2.53 5.90
N ILE A 303 9.34 -1.66 6.60
CA ILE A 303 8.34 -0.79 5.95
C ILE A 303 9.02 0.29 5.10
N ASP A 304 10.25 0.66 5.45
CA ASP A 304 11.02 1.72 4.79
C ASP A 304 12.46 1.26 4.54
N PRO A 305 12.69 0.38 3.55
CA PRO A 305 13.99 -0.21 3.29
C PRO A 305 14.96 0.81 2.68
N ASP A 306 16.20 0.84 3.19
CA ASP A 306 17.30 1.60 2.60
C ASP A 306 17.83 0.86 1.34
N ILE A 307 17.17 1.10 0.21
CA ILE A 307 17.54 0.52 -1.08
C ILE A 307 18.38 1.53 -1.85
N PRO A 308 19.60 1.18 -2.27
CA PRO A 308 20.43 2.07 -3.06
C PRO A 308 19.79 2.42 -4.40
N VAL A 309 19.66 3.72 -4.65
CA VAL A 309 19.16 4.24 -5.93
C VAL A 309 20.19 3.99 -7.03
N VAL A 310 19.71 3.52 -8.18
CA VAL A 310 20.51 3.36 -9.39
C VAL A 310 20.28 4.58 -10.29
N THR A 311 21.36 5.28 -10.62
CA THR A 311 21.35 6.53 -11.41
C THR A 311 21.84 6.34 -12.85
N GLU A 312 22.53 5.23 -13.12
CA GLU A 312 23.22 4.98 -14.38
C GLU A 312 22.74 3.70 -15.07
N LEU A 313 22.52 3.78 -16.39
CA LEU A 313 22.10 2.66 -17.24
C LEU A 313 23.15 1.53 -17.32
N PHE A 314 24.44 1.87 -17.25
CA PHE A 314 25.53 0.89 -17.38
C PHE A 314 26.06 0.39 -16.03
N SER A 315 25.33 0.65 -14.94
CA SER A 315 25.67 0.13 -13.62
C SER A 315 25.44 -1.39 -13.55
N LEU A 316 26.35 -2.13 -12.92
CA LEU A 316 26.12 -3.54 -12.58
C LEU A 316 24.84 -3.75 -11.75
N ARG A 317 24.43 -2.73 -10.97
CA ARG A 317 23.18 -2.76 -10.20
C ARG A 317 21.94 -2.78 -11.09
N PHE A 318 22.02 -2.31 -12.33
CA PHE A 318 20.94 -2.39 -13.32
C PHE A 318 21.11 -3.58 -14.27
N LEU A 319 22.30 -3.74 -14.86
CA LEU A 319 22.54 -4.73 -15.91
C LEU A 319 22.40 -6.17 -15.41
N LEU A 320 22.95 -6.49 -14.23
CA LEU A 320 22.89 -7.83 -13.66
C LEU A 320 21.45 -8.30 -13.39
N PRO A 321 20.59 -7.55 -12.68
CA PRO A 321 19.22 -8.00 -12.45
C PRO A 321 18.39 -8.04 -13.74
N VAL A 322 18.61 -7.13 -14.69
CA VAL A 322 17.97 -7.22 -16.02
C VAL A 322 18.37 -8.52 -16.73
N ALA A 323 19.65 -8.89 -16.69
CA ALA A 323 20.13 -10.16 -17.23
C ALA A 323 19.51 -11.36 -16.49
N CYS A 324 19.39 -11.32 -15.17
CA CYS A 324 18.71 -12.35 -14.38
C CYS A 324 17.23 -12.49 -14.74
N MET A 325 16.50 -11.38 -14.90
CA MET A 325 15.10 -11.38 -15.36
C MET A 325 14.99 -12.03 -16.75
N GLY A 326 15.86 -11.63 -17.69
CA GLY A 326 15.95 -12.23 -19.02
C GLY A 326 16.23 -13.72 -18.97
N ALA A 327 17.14 -14.17 -18.10
CA ALA A 327 17.46 -15.58 -17.90
C ALA A 327 16.26 -16.36 -17.34
N PHE A 328 15.54 -15.85 -16.34
CA PHE A 328 14.34 -16.50 -15.80
C PHE A 328 13.26 -16.69 -16.87
N ILE A 329 13.00 -15.65 -17.67
CA ILE A 329 12.02 -15.71 -18.76
C ILE A 329 12.49 -16.69 -19.84
N TYR A 330 13.75 -16.64 -20.25
CA TYR A 330 14.30 -17.51 -21.28
C TYR A 330 14.30 -18.99 -20.88
N LEU A 331 14.80 -19.31 -19.68
CA LEU A 331 14.88 -20.68 -19.16
C LEU A 331 13.48 -21.28 -18.98
N SER A 332 12.54 -20.50 -18.42
CA SER A 332 11.16 -20.96 -18.25
C SER A 332 10.44 -21.17 -19.57
N ALA A 333 10.67 -20.33 -20.59
CA ALA A 333 10.12 -20.51 -21.93
C ALA A 333 10.72 -21.72 -22.68
N ARG A 334 11.97 -22.09 -22.38
CA ARG A 334 12.66 -23.26 -22.95
C ARG A 334 12.17 -24.58 -22.37
N ALA A 335 11.55 -24.58 -21.19
CA ALA A 335 10.94 -25.74 -20.56
C ALA A 335 9.64 -26.17 -21.29
N LYS A 336 9.75 -26.56 -22.57
CA LYS A 336 8.63 -26.82 -23.49
C LYS A 336 7.66 -27.90 -23.00
N LYS A 337 8.14 -28.86 -22.20
CA LYS A 337 7.32 -29.92 -21.60
C LYS A 337 6.48 -29.42 -20.40
N THR A 338 6.72 -28.21 -19.90
CA THR A 338 6.14 -27.69 -18.66
C THR A 338 5.92 -26.17 -18.72
N ARG A 339 5.06 -25.73 -19.67
CA ARG A 339 4.67 -24.31 -19.86
C ARG A 339 4.09 -23.63 -18.60
N ILE A 340 3.70 -24.41 -17.60
CA ILE A 340 3.34 -23.93 -16.27
C ILE A 340 4.47 -23.09 -15.65
N TYR A 341 5.73 -23.47 -15.80
CA TYR A 341 6.83 -22.70 -15.22
C TYR A 341 6.98 -21.32 -15.87
N PHE A 342 6.83 -21.25 -17.19
CA PHE A 342 6.78 -19.97 -17.90
C PHE A 342 5.59 -19.11 -17.43
N PHE A 343 4.40 -19.72 -17.30
CA PHE A 343 3.23 -19.01 -16.78
C PHE A 343 3.47 -18.43 -15.39
N LEU A 344 4.09 -19.18 -14.46
CA LEU A 344 4.33 -18.73 -13.09
C LEU A 344 5.42 -17.65 -12.99
N VAL A 345 6.48 -17.75 -13.79
CA VAL A 345 7.51 -16.70 -13.88
C VAL A 345 6.92 -15.43 -14.47
N ALA A 346 6.15 -15.55 -15.55
CA ALA A 346 5.49 -14.41 -16.18
C ALA A 346 4.39 -13.81 -15.29
N TRP A 347 3.66 -14.61 -14.50
CA TRP A 347 2.71 -14.12 -13.49
C TRP A 347 3.38 -13.12 -12.55
N PHE A 348 4.54 -13.48 -11.98
CA PHE A 348 5.26 -12.60 -11.07
C PHE A 348 5.59 -11.25 -11.71
N PHE A 349 6.22 -11.26 -12.90
CA PHE A 349 6.64 -10.03 -13.58
C PHE A 349 5.46 -9.19 -14.09
N ILE A 350 4.40 -9.83 -14.59
CA ILE A 350 3.21 -9.12 -15.06
C ILE A 350 2.53 -8.39 -13.89
N LEU A 351 2.27 -9.08 -12.78
CA LEU A 351 1.52 -8.49 -11.65
C LEU A 351 2.28 -7.38 -10.94
N ILE A 352 3.61 -7.50 -10.84
CA ILE A 352 4.44 -6.49 -10.16
C ILE A 352 4.74 -5.28 -11.04
N SER A 353 4.56 -5.40 -12.37
CA SER A 353 4.89 -4.34 -13.33
C SER A 353 4.19 -2.99 -13.12
N PRO A 354 2.91 -2.89 -12.69
CA PRO A 354 2.32 -1.57 -12.46
C PRO A 354 2.99 -0.83 -11.31
N SER A 355 3.19 -1.49 -10.17
CA SER A 355 3.70 -0.86 -8.94
C SER A 355 5.23 -0.83 -8.83
N SER A 356 5.94 -1.64 -9.61
CA SER A 356 7.41 -1.76 -9.55
C SER A 356 8.04 -1.77 -10.95
N SER A 357 7.45 -1.07 -11.92
CA SER A 357 8.05 -0.80 -13.23
C SER A 357 7.42 0.41 -13.93
N ILE A 358 6.09 0.46 -14.05
CA ILE A 358 5.41 1.40 -14.96
C ILE A 358 4.87 2.65 -14.25
N VAL A 359 4.40 2.57 -13.02
CA VAL A 359 3.89 3.74 -12.27
C VAL A 359 4.96 4.21 -11.27
N THR A 360 5.30 5.51 -11.29
CA THR A 360 6.27 6.06 -10.34
C THR A 360 5.59 6.23 -9.00
N LEU A 361 6.21 5.75 -7.94
CA LEU A 361 5.72 5.89 -6.58
C LEU A 361 6.80 6.53 -5.71
N HIS A 362 6.38 7.15 -4.61
CA HIS A 362 7.29 7.80 -3.66
C HIS A 362 8.35 6.81 -3.14
N ASP A 363 7.91 5.63 -2.68
CA ASP A 363 8.82 4.61 -2.17
C ASP A 363 9.37 3.74 -3.30
N LEU A 364 10.67 3.48 -3.27
CA LEU A 364 11.35 2.65 -4.26
C LEU A 364 10.87 1.19 -4.23
N ALA A 365 10.55 0.70 -3.03
CA ALA A 365 9.94 -0.59 -2.78
C ALA A 365 9.02 -0.51 -1.55
N ALA A 366 7.98 -1.34 -1.55
CA ALA A 366 7.19 -1.65 -0.37
C ALA A 366 6.82 -3.14 -0.39
N GLU A 367 6.87 -3.81 0.75
CA GLU A 367 6.72 -5.28 0.86
C GLU A 367 5.36 -5.73 0.35
N HIS A 368 4.33 -4.95 0.69
CA HIS A 368 2.94 -5.20 0.32
C HIS A 368 2.69 -5.24 -1.20
N ARG A 369 3.56 -4.63 -2.03
CA ARG A 369 3.44 -4.65 -3.51
C ARG A 369 3.62 -6.04 -4.09
N ALA A 370 4.35 -6.93 -3.40
CA ALA A 370 4.62 -8.29 -3.85
C ALA A 370 3.48 -9.27 -3.55
N TYR A 371 2.47 -8.88 -2.75
CA TYR A 371 1.41 -9.75 -2.21
C TYR A 371 0.90 -10.80 -3.19
N LEU A 372 0.27 -10.36 -4.28
CA LEU A 372 -0.34 -11.26 -5.27
C LEU A 372 0.67 -11.81 -6.29
N ALA A 373 1.72 -11.04 -6.61
CA ALA A 373 2.79 -11.49 -7.52
C ALA A 373 3.53 -12.72 -6.95
N ALA A 374 3.72 -12.75 -5.62
CA ALA A 374 4.39 -13.82 -4.88
C ALA A 374 3.75 -15.20 -5.06
N TYR A 375 2.46 -15.28 -5.42
CA TYR A 375 1.78 -16.55 -5.69
C TYR A 375 2.55 -17.43 -6.69
N GLY A 376 3.04 -16.83 -7.78
CA GLY A 376 3.81 -17.55 -8.80
C GLY A 376 5.07 -18.20 -8.22
N PHE A 377 5.74 -17.50 -7.30
CA PHE A 377 6.92 -18.02 -6.62
C PHE A 377 6.58 -19.20 -5.69
N TYR A 378 5.55 -19.08 -4.85
CA TYR A 378 5.18 -20.15 -3.92
C TYR A 378 4.81 -21.44 -4.65
N LEU A 379 4.03 -21.33 -5.74
CA LEU A 379 3.67 -22.52 -6.52
C LEU A 379 4.88 -23.11 -7.26
N LEU A 380 5.73 -22.26 -7.85
CA LEU A 380 6.95 -22.71 -8.51
C LEU A 380 7.86 -23.47 -7.54
N PHE A 381 8.02 -22.96 -6.32
CA PHE A 381 8.80 -23.57 -5.26
C PHE A 381 8.23 -24.94 -4.86
N VAL A 382 6.93 -25.05 -4.58
CA VAL A 382 6.28 -26.31 -4.20
C VAL A 382 6.39 -27.33 -5.34
N LEU A 383 6.10 -26.94 -6.59
CA LEU A 383 6.25 -27.83 -7.75
C LEU A 383 7.69 -28.31 -7.91
N GLY A 384 8.68 -27.44 -7.70
CA GLY A 384 10.09 -27.79 -7.71
C GLY A 384 10.44 -28.86 -6.68
N LEU A 385 9.95 -28.72 -5.44
CA LEU A 385 10.15 -29.73 -4.40
C LEU A 385 9.51 -31.07 -4.75
N PHE A 386 8.27 -31.09 -5.28
CA PHE A 386 7.63 -32.33 -5.74
C PHE A 386 8.34 -32.97 -6.94
N GLN A 387 9.02 -32.18 -7.76
CA GLN A 387 9.81 -32.69 -8.88
C GLN A 387 11.14 -33.31 -8.42
N LEU A 388 11.79 -32.71 -7.41
CA LEU A 388 13.14 -33.10 -6.95
C LEU A 388 13.11 -34.19 -5.87
N CYS A 389 12.11 -34.19 -4.98
CA CYS A 389 12.09 -35.09 -3.82
C CYS A 389 11.40 -36.42 -4.14
N VAL A 390 12.17 -37.52 -4.15
CA VAL A 390 11.66 -38.88 -4.36
C VAL A 390 10.85 -39.38 -3.15
N LYS A 391 11.34 -39.13 -1.92
CA LYS A 391 10.67 -39.55 -0.68
C LYS A 391 9.59 -38.54 -0.26
N ARG A 392 8.32 -38.89 -0.47
CA ARG A 392 7.18 -38.00 -0.21
C ARG A 392 6.96 -37.69 1.27
N SER A 393 7.23 -38.63 2.17
CA SER A 393 7.15 -38.41 3.63
C SER A 393 8.11 -37.30 4.09
N ALA A 394 9.37 -37.35 3.65
CA ALA A 394 10.36 -36.31 3.96
C ALA A 394 9.93 -34.94 3.41
N LEU A 395 9.40 -34.91 2.18
CA LEU A 395 8.88 -33.69 1.57
C LEU A 395 7.76 -33.06 2.41
N PHE A 396 6.80 -33.86 2.90
CA PHE A 396 5.72 -33.33 3.75
C PHE A 396 6.25 -32.77 5.08
N ILE A 397 7.23 -33.42 5.69
CA ILE A 397 7.88 -32.91 6.92
C ILE A 397 8.51 -31.53 6.63
N VAL A 398 9.22 -31.39 5.51
CA VAL A 398 9.83 -30.10 5.11
C VAL A 398 8.76 -29.02 4.90
N LEU A 399 7.67 -29.33 4.19
CA LEU A 399 6.61 -28.36 3.93
C LEU A 399 5.85 -27.95 5.19
N ILE A 400 5.61 -28.89 6.11
CA ILE A 400 5.02 -28.59 7.43
C ILE A 400 5.98 -27.70 8.23
N PHE A 401 7.26 -28.07 8.31
CA PHE A 401 8.27 -27.28 9.00
C PHE A 401 8.36 -25.85 8.46
N LEU A 402 8.40 -25.68 7.13
CA LEU A 402 8.41 -24.36 6.49
C LEU A 402 7.15 -23.56 6.83
N THR A 403 5.97 -24.19 6.77
CA THR A 403 4.70 -23.53 7.12
C THR A 403 4.71 -23.06 8.58
N CYS A 404 5.14 -23.91 9.52
CA CYS A 404 5.25 -23.57 10.93
C CYS A 404 6.30 -22.46 11.17
N SER A 405 7.47 -22.55 10.55
CA SER A 405 8.55 -21.56 10.66
C SER A 405 8.11 -20.18 10.15
N PHE A 406 7.45 -20.15 8.99
CA PHE A 406 6.88 -18.92 8.44
C PHE A 406 5.78 -18.37 9.33
N GLY A 407 4.85 -19.22 9.80
CA GLY A 407 3.80 -18.81 10.73
C GLY A 407 4.35 -18.18 12.01
N MET A 408 5.36 -18.79 12.64
CA MET A 408 6.02 -18.23 13.84
C MET A 408 6.71 -16.90 13.56
N THR A 409 7.38 -16.77 12.42
CA THR A 409 8.06 -15.53 12.01
C THR A 409 7.04 -14.42 11.74
N THR A 410 5.90 -14.75 11.14
CA THR A 410 4.78 -13.83 10.91
C THR A 410 4.14 -13.38 12.23
N ILE A 411 3.88 -14.28 13.17
CA ILE A 411 3.38 -13.92 14.52
C ILE A 411 4.35 -12.93 15.20
N LYS A 412 5.66 -13.18 15.10
CA LYS A 412 6.68 -12.26 15.64
C LYS A 412 6.67 -10.92 14.91
N ARG A 413 6.57 -10.92 13.58
CA ARG A 413 6.51 -9.70 12.76
C ARG A 413 5.28 -8.86 13.06
N ASN A 414 4.13 -9.46 13.33
CA ASN A 414 2.90 -8.74 13.70
C ASN A 414 3.07 -7.88 14.96
N ARG A 415 3.98 -8.27 15.88
CA ARG A 415 4.31 -7.46 17.08
C ARG A 415 5.09 -6.19 16.75
N VAL A 416 5.81 -6.15 15.63
CA VAL A 416 6.46 -4.91 15.17
C VAL A 416 5.42 -3.86 14.79
N TRP A 417 4.27 -4.30 14.28
CA TRP A 417 3.14 -3.44 13.91
C TRP A 417 2.24 -3.10 15.09
N GLN A 418 2.63 -3.36 16.34
CA GLN A 418 1.75 -3.17 17.49
C GLN A 418 1.43 -1.68 17.73
N SER A 419 2.40 -0.79 17.49
CA SER A 419 2.29 0.65 17.70
C SER A 419 3.28 1.42 16.81
N GLU A 420 3.06 2.73 16.65
CA GLU A 420 4.01 3.63 15.97
C GLU A 420 5.44 3.47 16.51
N LEU A 421 5.60 3.46 17.83
CA LEU A 421 6.91 3.32 18.47
C LEU A 421 7.61 2.02 18.12
N THR A 422 6.90 0.89 18.13
CA THR A 422 7.50 -0.43 17.81
C THR A 422 7.84 -0.54 16.33
N LEU A 423 6.99 -0.02 15.45
CA LEU A 423 7.16 -0.03 14.01
C LEU A 423 8.37 0.81 13.59
N TRP A 424 8.44 2.06 14.04
CA TRP A 424 9.52 2.97 13.63
C TRP A 424 10.83 2.68 14.33
N ALA A 425 10.82 2.12 15.55
CA ALA A 425 12.06 1.67 16.19
C ALA A 425 12.69 0.48 15.46
N ASP A 426 11.89 -0.49 15.03
CA ASP A 426 12.36 -1.61 14.19
C ASP A 426 12.89 -1.12 12.85
N THR A 427 12.18 -0.20 12.21
CA THR A 427 12.55 0.42 10.94
C THR A 427 13.85 1.21 11.05
N GLN A 428 14.00 2.07 12.05
CA GLN A 428 15.21 2.86 12.30
C GLN A 428 16.43 1.98 12.57
N LYS A 429 16.23 0.84 13.25
CA LYS A 429 17.32 -0.12 13.47
C LYS A 429 17.82 -0.74 12.16
N LYS A 430 16.91 -0.96 11.20
CA LYS A 430 17.20 -1.63 9.92
C LYS A 430 17.62 -0.67 8.81
N SER A 431 17.14 0.57 8.87
CA SER A 431 17.40 1.65 7.92
C SER A 431 17.88 2.91 8.66
N PRO A 432 19.08 2.89 9.27
CA PRO A 432 19.53 3.98 10.14
C PRO A 432 19.79 5.31 9.43
N ARG A 433 19.90 5.28 8.09
CA ARG A 433 20.18 6.44 7.23
C ARG A 433 18.92 7.11 6.69
N ILE A 434 17.76 6.45 6.79
CA ILE A 434 16.50 7.01 6.29
C ILE A 434 15.92 7.94 7.34
N VAL A 435 15.45 9.09 6.90
CA VAL A 435 15.01 10.19 7.77
C VAL A 435 13.59 9.98 8.30
N ARG A 436 12.70 9.43 7.47
CA ARG A 436 11.28 9.21 7.81
C ARG A 436 11.06 8.44 9.13
N PRO A 437 11.78 7.35 9.43
CA PRO A 437 11.65 6.67 10.73
C PRO A 437 12.04 7.54 11.93
N LEU A 438 13.03 8.43 11.80
CA LEU A 438 13.40 9.38 12.87
C LEU A 438 12.29 10.39 13.11
N ILE A 439 11.72 10.97 12.04
CA ILE A 439 10.60 11.92 12.15
C ILE A 439 9.41 11.26 12.84
N ASN A 440 9.04 10.05 12.41
CA ASN A 440 7.90 9.35 12.98
C ASN A 440 8.16 8.86 14.42
N LEU A 441 9.40 8.51 14.78
CA LEU A 441 9.78 8.26 16.18
C LEU A 441 9.67 9.54 17.02
N GLY A 442 10.13 10.67 16.50
CA GLY A 442 10.00 11.97 17.15
C GLY A 442 8.53 12.27 17.49
N ARG A 443 7.65 12.14 16.50
CA ARG A 443 6.20 12.30 16.67
C ARG A 443 5.62 11.33 17.70
N ALA A 444 5.91 10.03 17.55
CA ALA A 444 5.37 8.99 18.42
C ALA A 444 5.83 9.13 19.88
N TYR A 445 7.07 9.59 20.12
CA TYR A 445 7.53 9.91 21.47
C TYR A 445 6.88 11.18 22.03
N GLY A 446 6.62 12.20 21.19
CA GLY A 446 5.90 13.40 21.58
C GLY A 446 4.46 13.10 22.00
N GLU A 447 3.73 12.32 21.21
CA GLU A 447 2.38 11.84 21.52
C GLU A 447 2.34 10.98 22.79
N ALA A 448 3.42 10.24 23.08
CA ALA A 448 3.58 9.48 24.31
C ALA A 448 4.02 10.32 25.52
N GLY A 449 4.11 11.65 25.39
CA GLY A 449 4.53 12.57 26.45
C GLY A 449 6.03 12.51 26.81
N LYS A 450 6.86 11.87 25.97
CA LYS A 450 8.31 11.70 26.19
C LYS A 450 9.10 12.75 25.41
N THR A 451 8.91 14.01 25.79
CA THR A 451 9.43 15.21 25.11
C THR A 451 10.93 15.14 24.81
N GLU A 452 11.76 14.73 25.77
CA GLU A 452 13.22 14.64 25.60
C GLU A 452 13.62 13.65 24.50
N LYS A 453 12.91 12.51 24.42
CA LYS A 453 13.15 11.53 23.36
C LYS A 453 12.66 12.07 22.01
N ALA A 454 11.53 12.76 21.99
CA ALA A 454 11.01 13.38 20.77
C ALA A 454 12.03 14.39 20.19
N ILE A 455 12.53 15.29 21.03
CA ILE A 455 13.58 16.27 20.67
C ILE A 455 14.81 15.54 20.14
N TYR A 456 15.32 14.53 20.85
CA TYR A 456 16.49 13.76 20.41
C TYR A 456 16.34 13.18 18.99
N TYR A 457 15.19 12.58 18.66
CA TYR A 457 14.97 12.00 17.33
C TYR A 457 14.77 13.08 16.25
N TYR A 458 14.11 14.18 16.58
CA TYR A 458 13.98 15.31 15.66
C TYR A 458 15.32 16.01 15.40
N GLU A 459 16.15 16.26 16.41
CA GLU A 459 17.50 16.83 16.18
C GLU A 459 18.36 15.94 15.28
N ARG A 460 18.30 14.62 15.49
CA ARG A 460 18.97 13.67 14.59
C ARG A 460 18.42 13.71 13.18
N SER A 461 17.11 13.84 13.03
CA SER A 461 16.47 14.02 11.73
C SER A 461 16.93 15.32 11.06
N LEU A 462 17.12 16.40 11.83
CA LEU A 462 17.45 17.73 11.33
C LEU A 462 18.89 17.77 10.80
N ALA A 463 19.79 17.02 11.46
CA ALA A 463 21.15 16.82 10.99
C ALA A 463 21.23 16.09 9.64
N LEU A 464 20.26 15.21 9.33
CA LEU A 464 20.22 14.46 8.07
C LEU A 464 19.45 15.18 6.97
N ALA A 465 18.36 15.86 7.31
CA ALA A 465 17.53 16.60 6.37
C ALA A 465 17.05 17.92 7.01
N PRO A 466 17.84 19.00 6.88
CA PRO A 466 17.51 20.29 7.48
C PRO A 466 16.27 20.96 6.87
N ASP A 467 15.90 20.56 5.65
CA ASP A 467 14.89 21.23 4.82
C ASP A 467 13.55 20.50 4.78
N VAL A 468 13.21 19.81 5.87
CA VAL A 468 11.90 19.17 6.04
C VAL A 468 10.99 20.07 6.87
N PHE A 469 9.87 20.51 6.29
CA PHE A 469 8.91 21.40 6.95
C PHE A 469 8.42 20.84 8.29
N ALA A 470 7.86 19.63 8.27
CA ALA A 470 7.24 19.01 9.45
C ALA A 470 8.22 18.87 10.62
N LEU A 471 9.51 18.68 10.31
CA LEU A 471 10.56 18.58 11.30
C LEU A 471 10.85 19.92 11.97
N ASN A 472 11.05 20.97 11.18
CA ASN A 472 11.31 22.32 11.69
C ASN A 472 10.12 22.82 12.52
N TYR A 473 8.89 22.60 12.04
CA TYR A 473 7.67 22.96 12.76
C TYR A 473 7.53 22.20 14.09
N ASN A 474 7.58 20.86 14.06
CA ASN A 474 7.34 20.05 15.27
C ASN A 474 8.45 20.23 16.32
N LEU A 475 9.72 20.33 15.91
CA LEU A 475 10.82 20.57 16.84
C LEU A 475 10.74 22.00 17.40
N GLY A 476 10.34 22.98 16.59
CA GLY A 476 10.09 24.35 17.04
C GLY A 476 9.02 24.40 18.12
N ASP A 477 7.90 23.70 17.94
CA ASP A 477 6.81 23.63 18.91
C ASP A 477 7.25 22.97 20.23
N LEU A 478 8.02 21.88 20.16
CA LEU A 478 8.60 21.25 21.36
C LEU A 478 9.59 22.17 22.10
N TYR A 479 10.40 22.94 21.38
CA TYR A 479 11.30 23.90 22.00
C TYR A 479 10.57 25.07 22.62
N LEU A 480 9.52 25.57 21.97
CA LEU A 480 8.66 26.61 22.52
C LEU A 480 7.99 26.14 23.81
N ALA A 481 7.47 24.91 23.83
CA ALA A 481 6.87 24.30 25.02
C ALA A 481 7.87 24.13 26.18
N LYS A 482 9.18 24.03 25.90
CA LYS A 482 10.25 24.01 26.91
C LYS A 482 10.77 25.40 27.29
N GLY A 483 10.19 26.47 26.75
CA GLY A 483 10.65 27.84 26.97
C GLY A 483 11.95 28.19 26.24
N GLN A 484 12.43 27.36 25.31
CA GLN A 484 13.63 27.62 24.51
C GLN A 484 13.29 28.46 23.27
N VAL A 485 12.83 29.69 23.51
CA VAL A 485 12.25 30.58 22.50
C VAL A 485 13.21 30.85 21.33
N ASP A 486 14.47 31.14 21.59
CA ASP A 486 15.47 31.41 20.53
C ASP A 486 15.65 30.24 19.55
N ARG A 487 15.59 29.00 20.06
CA ARG A 487 15.71 27.80 19.22
C ARG A 487 14.44 27.58 18.42
N ALA A 488 13.28 27.77 19.05
CA ALA A 488 11.99 27.67 18.38
C ALA A 488 11.86 28.69 17.25
N LEU A 489 12.23 29.96 17.50
CA LEU A 489 12.19 31.04 16.52
C LEU A 489 12.99 30.70 15.26
N LYS A 490 14.25 30.22 15.41
CA LYS A 490 15.08 29.81 14.26
C LYS A 490 14.43 28.72 13.43
N LEU A 491 13.81 27.73 14.08
CA LEU A 491 13.15 26.63 13.40
C LEU A 491 11.85 27.08 12.71
N PHE A 492 11.04 27.92 13.34
CA PHE A 492 9.83 28.45 12.72
C PHE A 492 10.14 29.37 11.54
N LEU A 493 11.18 30.21 11.61
CA LEU A 493 11.64 30.98 10.45
C LEU A 493 12.14 30.08 9.31
N ARG A 494 12.78 28.94 9.62
CA ARG A 494 13.13 27.95 8.59
C ARG A 494 11.87 27.31 8.00
N ALA A 495 10.89 26.94 8.82
CA ALA A 495 9.62 26.38 8.37
C ALA A 495 8.84 27.35 7.48
N GLU A 496 8.82 28.64 7.82
CA GLU A 496 8.23 29.72 7.00
C GLU A 496 8.89 29.79 5.63
N ASN A 497 10.23 29.78 5.58
CA ASN A 497 10.97 29.80 4.31
C ASN A 497 10.71 28.55 3.45
N LEU A 498 10.54 27.39 4.08
CA LEU A 498 10.24 26.13 3.37
C LEU A 498 8.81 26.10 2.83
N ASN A 499 7.85 26.61 3.59
CA ASN A 499 6.45 26.67 3.16
C ASN A 499 5.74 27.93 3.69
N PRO A 500 5.77 29.04 2.92
CA PRO A 500 5.17 30.31 3.34
C PRO A 500 3.64 30.32 3.27
N GLY A 501 3.02 29.24 2.77
CA GLY A 501 1.57 29.12 2.68
C GLY A 501 0.90 28.56 3.93
N ILE A 502 1.65 28.20 4.97
CA ILE A 502 1.12 27.53 6.16
C ILE A 502 0.77 28.55 7.27
N PRO A 503 -0.52 28.75 7.59
CA PRO A 503 -0.95 29.76 8.55
C PRO A 503 -0.46 29.48 9.98
N GLU A 504 -0.32 28.22 10.36
CA GLU A 504 0.11 27.80 11.70
C GLU A 504 1.51 28.32 12.05
N VAL A 505 2.43 28.34 11.08
CA VAL A 505 3.79 28.88 11.29
C VAL A 505 3.76 30.37 11.61
N HIS A 506 2.96 31.12 10.85
CA HIS A 506 2.80 32.56 11.04
C HIS A 506 2.12 32.86 12.38
N GLY A 507 1.15 32.04 12.80
CA GLY A 507 0.55 32.12 14.13
C GLY A 507 1.60 31.94 15.24
N LYS A 508 2.45 30.91 15.15
CA LYS A 508 3.52 30.66 16.13
C LYS A 508 4.58 31.78 16.17
N LEU A 509 4.97 32.31 15.01
CA LEU A 509 5.89 33.46 14.94
C LEU A 509 5.27 34.71 15.56
N GLY A 510 3.98 34.97 15.30
CA GLY A 510 3.25 36.06 15.93
C GLY A 510 3.18 35.94 17.46
N GLU A 511 2.93 34.74 17.99
CA GLU A 511 2.95 34.46 19.43
C GLU A 511 4.32 34.75 20.06
N ILE A 512 5.39 34.29 19.40
CA ILE A 512 6.76 34.53 19.87
C ILE A 512 7.07 36.03 19.90
N TYR A 513 6.81 36.75 18.80
CA TYR A 513 7.10 38.19 18.74
C TYR A 513 6.22 39.03 19.68
N MET A 514 4.98 38.60 19.94
CA MET A 514 4.12 39.22 20.95
C MET A 514 4.73 39.05 22.35
N GLY A 515 5.22 37.85 22.68
CA GLY A 515 5.91 37.58 23.95
C GLY A 515 7.24 38.34 24.12
N GLU A 516 7.92 38.67 23.01
CA GLU A 516 9.11 39.53 22.99
C GLU A 516 8.78 41.04 22.98
N ASN A 517 7.52 41.43 23.12
CA ASN A 517 7.02 42.81 23.03
C ASN A 517 7.30 43.51 21.69
N LYS A 518 7.54 42.76 20.61
CA LYS A 518 7.71 43.28 19.24
C LYS A 518 6.35 43.32 18.54
N PHE A 519 5.48 44.20 19.03
CA PHE A 519 4.05 44.18 18.72
C PHE A 519 3.72 44.41 17.24
N GLU A 520 4.46 45.25 16.53
CA GLU A 520 4.25 45.51 15.10
C GLU A 520 4.58 44.27 14.24
N LEU A 521 5.67 43.57 14.59
CA LEU A 521 6.04 42.32 13.92
C LEU A 521 5.00 41.23 14.20
N ALA A 522 4.58 41.10 15.47
CA ALA A 522 3.52 40.17 15.86
C ALA A 522 2.22 40.43 15.08
N GLU A 523 1.83 41.70 14.94
CA GLU A 523 0.63 42.09 14.18
C GLU A 523 0.74 41.65 12.71
N GLY A 524 1.88 41.88 12.08
CA GLY A 524 2.14 41.47 10.70
C GLY A 524 2.01 39.96 10.50
N TYR A 525 2.64 39.18 11.37
CA TYR A 525 2.57 37.71 11.33
C TYR A 525 1.16 37.17 11.56
N PHE A 526 0.44 37.69 12.55
CA PHE A 526 -0.93 37.26 12.79
C PHE A 526 -1.87 37.64 11.65
N LYS A 527 -1.74 38.85 11.08
CA LYS A 527 -2.50 39.25 9.90
C LYS A 527 -2.23 38.30 8.74
N LYS A 528 -0.97 37.91 8.51
CA LYS A 528 -0.62 36.95 7.46
C LYS A 528 -1.25 35.58 7.68
N ALA A 529 -1.25 35.09 8.92
CA ALA A 529 -1.93 33.85 9.28
C ALA A 529 -3.46 33.91 8.98
N VAL A 530 -4.11 35.05 9.26
CA VAL A 530 -5.54 35.25 8.97
C VAL A 530 -5.82 35.43 7.47
N GLU A 531 -4.90 36.02 6.71
CA GLU A 531 -4.99 36.07 5.24
C GLU A 531 -4.98 34.66 4.63
N LEU A 532 -4.07 33.80 5.12
CA LEU A 532 -3.92 32.42 4.66
C LEU A 532 -5.08 31.53 5.13
N ASN A 533 -5.55 31.72 6.37
CA ASN A 533 -6.73 31.05 6.91
C ASN A 533 -7.66 32.03 7.64
N PRO A 534 -8.72 32.52 6.96
CA PRO A 534 -9.71 33.41 7.55
C PRO A 534 -10.55 32.80 8.68
N LYS A 535 -10.49 31.47 8.87
CA LYS A 535 -11.23 30.72 9.89
C LYS A 535 -10.26 30.13 10.93
N TYR A 536 -9.38 30.96 11.48
CA TYR A 536 -8.41 30.56 12.50
C TYR A 536 -8.70 31.27 13.84
N PRO A 537 -9.53 30.68 14.72
CA PRO A 537 -10.03 31.35 15.93
C PRO A 537 -8.91 31.79 16.88
N SER A 538 -7.95 30.91 17.17
CA SER A 538 -6.86 31.21 18.11
C SER A 538 -6.00 32.41 17.67
N VAL A 539 -5.70 32.53 16.37
CA VAL A 539 -4.96 33.68 15.83
C VAL A 539 -5.79 34.96 15.88
N LEU A 540 -7.09 34.89 15.59
CA LEU A 540 -8.00 36.04 15.72
C LEU A 540 -8.08 36.51 17.18
N ARG A 541 -8.14 35.58 18.13
CA ARG A 541 -8.06 35.91 19.56
C ARG A 541 -6.75 36.60 19.89
N ASN A 542 -5.61 36.09 19.42
CA ASN A 542 -4.30 36.71 19.66
C ASN A 542 -4.20 38.13 19.04
N LEU A 543 -4.77 38.35 17.85
CA LEU A 543 -4.94 39.70 17.28
C LEU A 543 -5.81 40.60 18.15
N GLY A 544 -6.87 40.05 18.73
CA GLY A 544 -7.73 40.73 19.70
C GLY A 544 -6.93 41.20 20.91
N ILE A 545 -6.16 40.29 21.52
CA ILE A 545 -5.28 40.57 22.67
C ILE A 545 -4.26 41.67 22.30
N LEU A 546 -3.56 41.48 21.19
CA LEU A 546 -2.55 42.42 20.69
C LEU A 546 -3.13 43.83 20.47
N ASN A 547 -4.26 43.93 19.77
CA ASN A 547 -4.87 45.22 19.45
C ASN A 547 -5.49 45.88 20.67
N TYR A 548 -6.14 45.12 21.54
CA TYR A 548 -6.86 45.67 22.69
C TYR A 548 -5.92 46.09 23.82
N TYR A 549 -4.97 45.23 24.19
CA TYR A 549 -4.13 45.44 25.38
C TYR A 549 -2.77 46.07 25.09
N HIS A 550 -2.19 45.84 23.91
CA HIS A 550 -0.82 46.28 23.63
C HIS A 550 -0.74 47.47 22.66
N LEU A 551 -1.60 47.52 21.63
CA LEU A 551 -1.59 48.61 20.64
C LEU A 551 -2.62 49.73 20.90
N GLY A 552 -3.49 49.58 21.92
CA GLY A 552 -4.52 50.57 22.27
C GLY A 552 -5.66 50.72 21.23
N ARG A 553 -5.75 49.81 20.25
CA ARG A 553 -6.76 49.80 19.19
C ARG A 553 -8.01 49.03 19.63
N HIS A 554 -8.64 49.48 20.72
CA HIS A 554 -9.71 48.73 21.40
C HIS A 554 -10.86 48.30 20.48
N ARG A 555 -11.35 49.17 19.59
CA ARG A 555 -12.42 48.82 18.63
C ARG A 555 -12.02 47.66 17.70
N GLN A 556 -10.79 47.66 17.20
CA GLN A 556 -10.29 46.58 16.35
C GLN A 556 -10.10 45.30 17.16
N GLY A 557 -9.58 45.41 18.39
CA GLY A 557 -9.45 44.28 19.30
C GLY A 557 -10.79 43.57 19.56
N VAL A 558 -11.84 44.33 19.87
CA VAL A 558 -13.22 43.83 20.06
C VAL A 558 -13.78 43.17 18.79
N ALA A 559 -13.48 43.72 17.61
CA ALA A 559 -13.90 43.12 16.34
C ALA A 559 -13.23 41.75 16.12
N TYR A 560 -11.93 41.63 16.40
CA TYR A 560 -11.21 40.36 16.31
C TYR A 560 -11.72 39.33 17.33
N PHE A 561 -11.95 39.75 18.58
CA PHE A 561 -12.54 38.91 19.61
C PHE A 561 -13.93 38.39 19.23
N SER A 562 -14.81 39.28 18.73
CA SER A 562 -16.14 38.90 18.23
C SER A 562 -16.06 37.85 17.12
N ARG A 563 -15.13 38.03 16.16
CA ARG A 563 -14.95 37.08 15.06
C ARG A 563 -14.38 35.75 15.55
N SER A 564 -13.41 35.75 16.47
CA SER A 564 -12.91 34.54 17.11
C SER A 564 -14.05 33.75 17.77
N LEU A 565 -14.86 34.43 18.58
CA LEU A 565 -15.97 33.80 19.31
C LEU A 565 -17.07 33.29 18.37
N SER A 566 -17.29 33.94 17.22
CA SER A 566 -18.25 33.45 16.22
C SER A 566 -17.81 32.15 15.54
N LEU A 567 -16.49 31.90 15.48
CA LEU A 567 -15.93 30.70 14.87
C LEU A 567 -15.73 29.57 15.90
N ASP A 568 -15.39 29.92 17.14
CA ASP A 568 -15.26 29.00 18.26
C ASP A 568 -15.93 29.58 19.52
N PRO A 569 -17.24 29.31 19.70
CA PRO A 569 -18.01 29.84 20.82
C PRO A 569 -17.64 29.26 22.19
N ASP A 570 -16.98 28.10 22.20
CA ASP A 570 -16.69 27.28 23.38
C ASP A 570 -15.19 27.27 23.74
N GLN A 571 -14.40 28.15 23.13
CA GLN A 571 -12.97 28.29 23.45
C GLN A 571 -12.75 28.58 24.95
N PRO A 572 -11.62 28.18 25.55
CA PRO A 572 -11.38 28.33 26.98
C PRO A 572 -11.58 29.76 27.51
N GLU A 573 -11.21 30.76 26.72
CA GLU A 573 -11.31 32.18 27.05
C GLU A 573 -12.66 32.82 26.63
N ALA A 574 -13.64 32.02 26.20
CA ALA A 574 -14.89 32.52 25.60
C ALA A 574 -15.67 33.44 26.55
N GLU A 575 -15.76 33.10 27.83
CA GLU A 575 -16.52 33.88 28.80
C GLU A 575 -15.87 35.24 29.08
N GLU A 576 -14.54 35.27 29.23
CA GLU A 576 -13.77 36.51 29.39
C GLU A 576 -13.94 37.42 28.17
N ILE A 577 -13.90 36.83 26.97
CA ILE A 577 -14.11 37.56 25.71
C ILE A 577 -15.54 38.13 25.64
N ARG A 578 -16.56 37.36 26.03
CA ARG A 578 -17.97 37.83 26.06
C ARG A 578 -18.13 39.01 27.01
N GLN A 579 -17.56 38.93 28.20
CA GLN A 579 -17.62 40.01 29.19
C GLN A 579 -16.93 41.27 28.69
N LEU A 580 -15.75 41.15 28.06
CA LEU A 580 -15.02 42.27 27.48
C LEU A 580 -15.81 42.95 26.36
N ILE A 581 -16.42 42.18 25.45
CA ILE A 581 -17.25 42.71 24.37
C ILE A 581 -18.48 43.45 24.94
N ALA A 582 -19.15 42.84 25.93
CA ALA A 582 -20.32 43.42 26.58
C ALA A 582 -20.00 44.71 27.35
N GLY A 583 -18.82 44.79 27.98
CA GLY A 583 -18.33 45.99 28.67
C GLY A 583 -17.99 47.13 27.70
N PHE A 584 -17.40 46.81 26.54
CA PHE A 584 -17.04 47.82 25.55
C PHE A 584 -18.26 48.52 24.93
N GLY A 585 -19.38 47.80 24.76
CA GLY A 585 -20.63 48.38 24.25
C GLY A 585 -21.38 49.29 25.24
N ARG A 586 -20.92 49.42 26.49
CA ARG A 586 -21.57 50.20 27.55
C ARG A 586 -20.94 51.56 27.84
N HIS A 587 -19.83 51.91 27.19
CA HIS A 587 -19.20 53.23 27.32
C HIS A 587 -19.43 54.06 26.05
N PRO A 588 -19.97 55.30 26.17
CA PRO A 588 -20.38 56.15 25.04
C PRO A 588 -19.22 56.62 24.16
#